data_AF-A0A0G3EFJ8-F1
#
_entry.id   AF-A0A0G3EFJ8-F1
#
_cell.length_a   1.000
_cell.length_b   1.000
_cell.length_c   1.000
_cell.angle_alpha   90.00
_cell.angle_beta   90.00
_cell.angle_gamma   90.00
#
_symmetry.space_group_name_H-M   'P 1'
#
loop_
_entity.id
_entity.type
_entity.pdbx_description
1 polymer ?
#
loop_
_entity_poly.entity_id
_entity_poly.type
_entity_poly.pdbx_seq_one_letter_code
_entity_poly.pdbx_strand_id
1 'polypeptide(L)'
;MSTKYQSASEAAAFLADDPEAKERIDLETARRTLVTALVRERVRKGLSQKDIAQAMRCDSSKISRIEAGNDLSLKWGDIIGYLAAMKMNVSLVMDDATLPAAARIKQCVFRTHELLEDLVQLAREVDGDTEITDKIHQFYGEVLFNFAIKFGSSYEQLKSVLAIPESETLQALFADDQESRQRNKRAKAAGEKNLKACS
;
A
#
# COMPACT_ATOMS: atom_id res chain seq x y z
N MET A 1 -39.13 14.77 -23.55
CA MET A 1 -37.94 13.93 -23.83
C MET A 1 -37.10 13.88 -22.56
N SER A 2 -36.71 12.69 -22.10
CA SER A 2 -35.85 12.52 -20.92
C SER A 2 -34.39 12.69 -21.34
N THR A 3 -33.78 13.84 -21.09
CA THR A 3 -32.33 14.00 -21.25
C THR A 3 -31.62 13.17 -20.19
N LYS A 4 -30.96 12.08 -20.61
CA LYS A 4 -30.06 11.30 -19.76
C LYS A 4 -28.67 11.91 -19.88
N TYR A 5 -28.21 12.62 -18.85
CA TYR A 5 -26.83 13.06 -18.73
C TYR A 5 -25.98 11.91 -18.17
N GLN A 6 -24.78 11.70 -18.70
CA GLN A 6 -23.84 10.66 -18.27
C GLN A 6 -22.90 11.13 -17.15
N SER A 7 -22.75 12.45 -16.97
CA SER A 7 -21.94 13.03 -15.90
C SER A 7 -22.55 14.32 -15.33
N ALA A 8 -22.10 14.68 -14.12
CA ALA A 8 -22.46 15.95 -13.50
C ALA A 8 -21.92 17.15 -14.30
N SER A 9 -20.77 17.01 -14.97
CA SER A 9 -20.21 18.03 -15.85
C SER A 9 -21.05 18.26 -17.10
N GLU A 10 -21.62 17.19 -17.68
CA GLU A 10 -22.53 17.28 -18.82
C GLU A 10 -23.87 17.92 -18.45
N ALA A 11 -24.43 17.55 -17.29
CA ALA A 11 -25.63 18.18 -16.77
C ALA A 11 -25.41 19.68 -16.46
N ALA A 12 -24.27 20.04 -15.87
CA ALA A 12 -23.94 21.42 -15.54
C ALA A 12 -23.68 22.29 -16.78
N ALA A 13 -22.97 21.76 -17.79
CA ALA A 13 -22.76 22.46 -19.06
C ALA A 13 -24.07 22.72 -19.80
N PHE A 14 -24.99 21.74 -19.79
CA PHE A 14 -26.33 21.90 -20.34
C PHE A 14 -27.15 22.96 -19.57
N LEU A 15 -27.11 22.94 -18.24
CA LEU A 15 -27.84 23.91 -17.41
C LEU A 15 -27.28 25.33 -17.52
N ALA A 16 -25.98 25.47 -17.77
CA ALA A 16 -25.30 26.76 -17.91
C ALA A 16 -25.29 27.29 -19.35
N ASP A 17 -25.79 26.53 -20.32
CA ASP A 17 -25.68 26.80 -21.77
C ASP A 17 -24.24 27.15 -22.21
N ASP A 18 -23.26 26.50 -21.59
CA ASP A 18 -21.84 26.76 -21.77
C ASP A 18 -21.08 25.45 -22.00
N PRO A 19 -20.74 25.13 -23.26
CA PRO A 19 -19.99 23.93 -23.60
C PRO A 19 -18.60 23.86 -22.95
N GLU A 20 -17.96 25.02 -22.70
CA GLU A 20 -16.66 25.09 -22.03
C GLU A 20 -16.77 24.80 -20.53
N ALA A 21 -17.98 24.95 -19.94
CA ALA A 21 -18.21 24.61 -18.54
C ALA A 21 -17.92 23.13 -18.25
N LYS A 22 -18.15 22.24 -19.23
CA LYS A 22 -17.82 20.81 -19.07
C LYS A 22 -16.33 20.62 -18.81
N GLU A 23 -15.47 21.20 -19.64
CA GLU A 23 -14.02 21.07 -19.54
C GLU A 23 -13.50 21.70 -18.24
N ARG A 24 -14.03 22.86 -17.85
CA ARG A 24 -13.67 23.51 -16.58
C ARG A 24 -14.06 22.65 -15.37
N ILE A 25 -15.23 22.02 -15.39
CA ILE A 25 -15.70 21.14 -14.30
C ILE A 25 -14.90 19.84 -14.26
N ASP A 26 -14.61 19.23 -15.42
CA ASP A 26 -13.81 18.01 -15.49
C ASP A 26 -12.38 18.27 -14.98
N LEU A 27 -11.77 19.40 -15.36
CA LEU A 27 -10.46 19.82 -14.86
C LEU A 27 -10.48 20.06 -13.34
N GLU A 28 -11.51 20.74 -12.82
CA GLU A 28 -11.63 21.00 -11.39
C GLU A 28 -11.90 19.71 -10.60
N THR A 29 -12.65 18.77 -11.17
CA THR A 29 -12.88 17.44 -10.56
C THR A 29 -11.57 16.65 -10.47
N ALA A 30 -10.77 16.65 -11.54
CA ALA A 30 -9.47 15.97 -11.56
C ALA A 30 -8.50 16.54 -10.49
N ARG A 31 -8.57 17.85 -10.22
CA ARG A 31 -7.76 18.55 -9.23
C ARG A 31 -8.19 18.34 -7.78
N ARG A 32 -9.25 17.58 -7.51
CA ARG A 32 -9.81 17.38 -6.16
C ARG A 32 -9.75 15.92 -5.71
N THR A 33 -8.85 15.13 -6.27
CA THR A 33 -8.75 13.69 -6.01
C THR A 33 -8.46 13.41 -4.54
N LEU A 34 -7.44 14.06 -3.97
CA LEU A 34 -7.05 13.88 -2.57
C LEU A 34 -8.09 14.48 -1.61
N VAL A 35 -8.57 15.70 -1.87
CA VAL A 35 -9.62 16.34 -1.05
C VAL A 35 -10.86 15.46 -0.99
N THR A 36 -11.31 14.95 -2.14
CA THR A 36 -12.49 14.07 -2.23
C THR A 36 -12.26 12.76 -1.47
N ALA A 37 -11.05 12.19 -1.52
CA ALA A 37 -10.70 11.01 -0.74
C ALA A 37 -10.77 11.27 0.77
N LEU A 38 -10.24 12.40 1.25
CA LEU A 38 -10.31 12.80 2.66
C LEU A 38 -11.76 12.97 3.13
N VAL A 39 -12.60 13.66 2.35
CA VAL A 39 -14.02 13.86 2.66
C VAL A 39 -14.76 12.53 2.69
N ARG A 40 -14.53 11.66 1.69
CA ARG A 40 -15.16 10.33 1.63
C ARG A 40 -14.80 9.51 2.85
N GLU A 41 -13.54 9.51 3.25
CA GLU A 41 -13.06 8.74 4.39
C GLU A 41 -13.60 9.30 5.72
N ARG A 42 -13.67 10.63 5.86
CA ARG A 42 -14.32 11.29 7.01
C ARG A 42 -15.78 10.84 7.14
N VAL A 43 -16.55 10.91 6.05
CA VAL A 43 -17.96 10.51 6.02
C VAL A 43 -18.11 9.02 6.32
N ARG A 44 -17.24 8.17 5.77
CA ARG A 44 -17.22 6.72 6.06
C ARG A 44 -17.03 6.42 7.54
N LYS A 45 -16.25 7.24 8.24
CA LYS A 45 -16.03 7.14 9.70
C LYS A 45 -17.14 7.82 10.54
N GLY A 46 -18.16 8.41 9.92
CA GLY A 46 -19.27 9.07 10.61
C GLY A 46 -18.90 10.38 11.29
N LEU A 47 -17.77 11.00 10.90
CA LEU A 47 -17.26 12.23 11.53
C LEU A 47 -17.82 13.46 10.82
N SER A 48 -18.25 14.47 11.57
CA SER A 48 -18.62 15.78 11.04
C SER A 48 -17.39 16.68 10.83
N GLN A 49 -17.55 17.79 10.12
CA GLN A 49 -16.50 18.81 10.03
C GLN A 49 -16.14 19.40 11.40
N LYS A 50 -17.10 19.46 12.33
CA LYS A 50 -16.86 19.95 13.70
C LYS A 50 -15.97 18.98 14.49
N ASP A 51 -16.17 17.68 14.33
CA ASP A 51 -15.36 16.67 15.01
C ASP A 51 -13.89 16.74 14.56
N ILE A 52 -13.66 16.89 13.25
CA ILE A 52 -12.31 17.09 12.72
C ILE A 52 -11.71 18.41 13.21
N ALA A 53 -12.49 19.50 13.18
CA ALA A 53 -12.02 20.81 13.64
C ALA A 53 -11.59 20.77 15.11
N GLN A 54 -12.40 20.13 15.97
CA GLN A 54 -12.10 19.94 17.39
C GLN A 54 -10.83 19.10 17.59
N ALA A 55 -10.70 17.98 16.89
CA ALA A 55 -9.51 17.12 16.98
C ALA A 55 -8.24 17.82 16.48
N MET A 56 -8.34 18.61 15.42
CA MET A 56 -7.25 19.44 14.89
C MET A 56 -7.00 20.73 15.68
N ARG A 57 -7.84 21.04 16.68
CA ARG A 57 -7.82 22.29 17.45
C ARG A 57 -7.84 23.54 16.55
N CYS A 58 -8.73 23.54 15.56
CA CYS A 58 -8.92 24.67 14.66
C CYS A 58 -10.41 25.01 14.45
N ASP A 59 -10.68 26.13 13.80
CA ASP A 59 -12.04 26.54 13.48
C ASP A 59 -12.68 25.65 12.41
N SER A 60 -14.00 25.42 12.51
CA SER A 60 -14.74 24.67 11.48
C SER A 60 -14.65 25.32 10.08
N SER A 61 -14.41 26.64 10.02
CA SER A 61 -14.16 27.36 8.76
C SER A 61 -12.86 26.91 8.06
N LYS A 62 -11.86 26.43 8.82
CA LYS A 62 -10.64 25.85 8.25
C LYS A 62 -10.95 24.51 7.58
N ILE A 63 -11.72 23.65 8.24
CA ILE A 63 -12.12 22.34 7.68
C ILE A 63 -12.99 22.54 6.43
N SER A 64 -13.94 23.47 6.49
CA SER A 64 -14.77 23.83 5.33
C SER A 64 -13.91 24.29 4.14
N ARG A 65 -12.90 25.15 4.36
CA ARG A 65 -11.98 25.57 3.29
C ARG A 65 -11.14 24.42 2.73
N ILE A 66 -10.67 23.50 3.59
CA ILE A 66 -9.92 22.31 3.15
C ILE A 66 -10.81 21.46 2.24
N GLU A 67 -12.04 21.16 2.66
CA GLU A 67 -12.96 20.29 1.92
C GLU A 67 -13.54 20.96 0.67
N ALA A 68 -13.64 22.29 0.66
CA ALA A 68 -14.05 23.08 -0.50
C ALA A 68 -12.89 23.38 -1.47
N GLY A 69 -11.64 23.18 -1.06
CA GLY A 69 -10.45 23.45 -1.85
C GLY A 69 -10.11 22.37 -2.88
N ASN A 70 -8.94 22.49 -3.50
CA ASN A 70 -8.37 21.51 -4.42
C ASN A 70 -7.04 20.98 -3.88
N ASP A 71 -6.53 19.94 -4.52
CA ASP A 71 -5.35 19.21 -4.04
C ASP A 71 -4.09 20.10 -4.01
N LEU A 72 -4.01 21.12 -4.88
CA LEU A 72 -2.89 22.06 -4.93
C LEU A 72 -2.90 23.08 -3.79
N SER A 73 -4.06 23.37 -3.21
CA SER A 73 -4.17 24.29 -2.07
C SER A 73 -3.99 23.60 -0.71
N LEU A 74 -3.93 22.26 -0.70
CA LEU A 74 -3.69 21.49 0.51
C LEU A 74 -2.25 21.66 1.01
N LYS A 75 -2.11 22.09 2.26
CA LYS A 75 -0.82 22.09 2.95
C LYS A 75 -0.57 20.71 3.54
N TRP A 76 0.68 20.26 3.50
CA TRP A 76 1.09 18.98 4.09
C TRP A 76 0.69 18.84 5.57
N GLY A 77 0.83 19.91 6.36
CA GLY A 77 0.39 19.93 7.75
C GLY A 77 -1.12 19.79 7.93
N ASP A 78 -1.92 20.28 6.99
CA ASP A 78 -3.38 20.12 7.00
C ASP A 78 -3.75 18.67 6.70
N ILE A 79 -3.07 18.03 5.74
CA ILE A 79 -3.27 16.61 5.40
C ILE A 79 -2.94 15.72 6.62
N ILE A 80 -1.76 15.93 7.23
CA ILE A 80 -1.35 15.17 8.42
C ILE A 80 -2.36 15.36 9.56
N GLY A 81 -2.73 16.61 9.86
CA GLY A 81 -3.65 16.91 10.95
C GLY A 81 -5.04 16.31 10.72
N TYR A 82 -5.53 16.36 9.48
CA TYR A 82 -6.82 15.80 9.11
C TYR A 82 -6.84 14.27 9.22
N LEU A 83 -5.80 13.58 8.74
CA LEU A 83 -5.66 12.13 8.87
C LEU A 83 -5.48 11.69 10.33
N ALA A 84 -4.67 12.41 11.10
CA ALA A 84 -4.49 12.17 12.53
C ALA A 84 -5.81 12.33 13.30
N ALA A 85 -6.62 13.33 12.97
CA ALA A 85 -7.97 13.51 13.55
C ALA A 85 -8.89 12.33 13.25
N MET A 86 -8.69 11.64 12.13
CA MET A 86 -9.41 10.41 11.76
C MET A 86 -8.76 9.12 12.31
N LYS A 87 -7.72 9.24 13.15
CA LYS A 87 -6.89 8.14 13.64
C LYS A 87 -6.29 7.30 12.51
N MET A 88 -5.81 7.98 11.47
CA MET A 88 -5.13 7.36 10.34
C MET A 88 -3.67 7.80 10.30
N ASN A 89 -2.81 6.88 9.91
CA ASN A 89 -1.40 7.18 9.63
C ASN A 89 -1.26 7.59 8.17
N VAL A 90 -0.36 8.55 7.90
CA VAL A 90 0.07 8.86 6.54
C VAL A 90 1.41 8.18 6.29
N SER A 91 1.53 7.54 5.13
CA SER A 91 2.79 6.99 4.64
C SER A 91 3.08 7.61 3.28
N LEU A 92 4.23 8.26 3.14
CA LEU A 92 4.69 8.79 1.86
C LEU A 92 5.67 7.79 1.26
N VAL A 93 5.33 7.23 0.10
CA VAL A 93 6.21 6.38 -0.68
C VAL A 93 6.73 7.20 -1.84
N MET A 94 8.04 7.38 -1.91
CA MET A 94 8.70 7.95 -3.09
C MET A 94 9.15 6.79 -3.97
N ASP A 95 8.56 6.68 -5.15
CA ASP A 95 8.93 5.68 -6.15
C ASP A 95 9.84 6.34 -7.19
N ASP A 96 10.89 5.63 -7.59
CA ASP A 96 11.78 6.06 -8.66
C ASP A 96 11.30 5.46 -9.98
N ALA A 97 10.61 6.29 -10.77
CA ALA A 97 10.05 5.88 -12.06
C ALA A 97 11.11 5.51 -13.10
N THR A 98 12.39 5.83 -12.87
CA THR A 98 13.49 5.42 -13.75
C THR A 98 13.95 3.99 -13.50
N LEU A 99 13.55 3.40 -12.37
CA LEU A 99 13.92 2.03 -12.03
C LEU A 99 13.20 1.02 -12.93
N PRO A 100 13.91 -0.02 -13.42
CA PRO A 100 13.28 -1.15 -14.09
C PRO A 100 12.21 -1.80 -13.21
N ALA A 101 11.16 -2.34 -13.83
CA ALA A 101 10.07 -3.02 -13.13
C ALA A 101 10.58 -4.08 -12.13
N ALA A 102 11.64 -4.82 -12.47
CA ALA A 102 12.26 -5.80 -11.58
C ALA A 102 12.81 -5.19 -10.28
N ALA A 103 13.40 -4.00 -10.34
CA ALA A 103 13.92 -3.31 -9.15
C ALA A 103 12.78 -2.80 -8.26
N ARG A 104 11.71 -2.27 -8.86
CA ARG A 104 10.50 -1.85 -8.14
C ARG A 104 9.79 -3.03 -7.46
N ILE A 105 9.71 -4.19 -8.13
CA ILE A 105 9.20 -5.43 -7.52
C ILE A 105 10.04 -5.83 -6.30
N LYS A 106 11.38 -5.77 -6.38
CA LYS A 106 12.26 -6.08 -5.24
C LYS A 106 12.00 -5.16 -4.04
N GLN A 107 11.80 -3.87 -4.28
CA GLN A 107 11.46 -2.92 -3.21
C GLN A 107 10.13 -3.30 -2.52
N CYS A 108 9.10 -3.67 -3.29
CA CYS A 108 7.84 -4.15 -2.73
C CYS A 108 8.01 -5.41 -1.88
N VAL A 109 8.87 -6.35 -2.30
CA VAL A 109 9.18 -7.56 -1.53
C VAL A 109 9.83 -7.21 -0.19
N PHE A 110 10.83 -6.32 -0.18
CA PHE A 110 11.45 -5.87 1.06
C PHE A 110 10.47 -5.14 1.98
N ARG A 111 9.64 -4.26 1.42
CA ARG A 111 8.61 -3.57 2.21
C ARG A 111 7.58 -4.53 2.81
N THR A 112 7.20 -5.56 2.06
CA THR A 112 6.32 -6.62 2.55
C THR A 112 6.98 -7.37 3.70
N HIS A 113 8.27 -7.70 3.58
CA HIS A 113 9.02 -8.36 4.65
C HIS A 113 9.05 -7.52 5.94
N GLU A 114 9.31 -6.21 5.86
CA GLU A 114 9.27 -5.31 7.03
C GLU A 114 7.91 -5.33 7.74
N LEU A 115 6.80 -5.26 6.98
CA LEU A 115 5.45 -5.32 7.55
C LEU A 115 5.14 -6.67 8.19
N LEU A 116 5.71 -7.76 7.68
CA LEU A 116 5.57 -9.09 8.28
C LEU A 116 6.38 -9.20 9.58
N GLU A 117 7.55 -8.55 9.69
CA GLU A 117 8.30 -8.47 10.96
C GLU A 117 7.53 -7.66 12.02
N ASP A 118 6.84 -6.58 11.63
CA ASP A 118 5.94 -5.85 12.55
C ASP A 118 4.83 -6.78 13.09
N LEU A 119 4.30 -7.68 12.25
CA LEU A 119 3.29 -8.66 12.66
C LEU A 119 3.85 -9.72 13.63
N VAL A 120 5.10 -10.15 13.42
CA VAL A 120 5.81 -11.03 14.36
C VAL A 120 6.00 -10.34 15.70
N GLN A 121 6.34 -9.05 15.70
CA GLN A 121 6.49 -8.28 16.93
C GLN A 121 5.15 -8.15 17.67
N LEU A 122 4.06 -7.87 16.96
CA LEU A 122 2.71 -7.85 17.54
C LEU A 122 2.34 -9.21 18.15
N ALA A 123 2.63 -10.32 17.47
CA ALA A 123 2.36 -11.65 17.99
C ALA A 123 3.10 -11.94 19.30
N ARG A 124 4.33 -11.42 19.47
CA ARG A 124 5.11 -11.58 20.72
C ARG A 124 4.55 -10.76 21.88
N GLU A 125 3.96 -9.61 21.60
CA GLU A 125 3.40 -8.73 22.64
C GLU A 125 2.07 -9.24 23.21
N VAL A 126 1.41 -10.15 22.48
CA VAL A 126 0.05 -10.61 22.73
C VAL A 126 0.02 -12.03 23.34
N ASP A 127 1.13 -12.44 23.99
CA ASP A 127 1.32 -13.80 24.53
C ASP A 127 0.09 -14.30 25.32
N GLY A 128 -0.52 -15.39 24.84
CA GLY A 128 -1.70 -16.03 25.43
C GLY A 128 -3.06 -15.67 24.83
N ASP A 129 -3.18 -14.69 23.93
CA ASP A 129 -4.45 -14.42 23.22
C ASP A 129 -4.58 -15.32 21.98
N THR A 130 -5.35 -16.39 22.13
CA THR A 130 -5.61 -17.36 21.07
C THR A 130 -6.38 -16.76 19.91
N GLU A 131 -7.24 -15.75 20.14
CA GLU A 131 -8.04 -15.13 19.08
C GLU A 131 -7.14 -14.30 18.13
N ILE A 132 -6.21 -13.53 18.69
CA ILE A 132 -5.25 -12.75 17.89
C ILE A 132 -4.29 -13.69 17.17
N THR A 133 -3.82 -14.75 17.84
CA THR A 133 -2.95 -15.77 17.24
C THR A 133 -3.62 -16.43 16.03
N ASP A 134 -4.88 -16.86 16.17
CA ASP A 134 -5.63 -17.50 15.08
C ASP A 134 -5.86 -16.56 13.90
N LYS A 135 -6.15 -15.27 14.16
CA LYS A 135 -6.28 -14.24 13.12
C LYS A 135 -4.98 -14.01 12.35
N ILE A 136 -3.85 -13.96 13.04
CA ILE A 136 -2.53 -13.84 12.41
C ILE A 136 -2.26 -15.05 11.52
N HIS A 137 -2.60 -16.25 11.98
CA HIS A 137 -2.40 -17.48 11.24
C HIS A 137 -3.26 -17.56 9.98
N GLN A 138 -4.55 -17.22 10.09
CA GLN A 138 -5.47 -17.13 8.96
C GLN A 138 -4.96 -16.11 7.92
N PHE A 139 -4.60 -14.91 8.37
CA PHE A 139 -4.05 -13.87 7.50
C PHE A 139 -2.80 -14.35 6.75
N TYR A 140 -1.85 -14.99 7.44
CA TYR A 140 -0.65 -15.52 6.81
C TYR A 140 -0.96 -16.56 5.73
N GLY A 141 -1.89 -17.48 6.00
CA GLY A 141 -2.31 -18.49 5.04
C GLY A 141 -2.94 -17.87 3.78
N GLU A 142 -3.84 -16.92 3.96
CA GLU A 142 -4.48 -16.21 2.85
C GLU A 142 -3.49 -15.40 2.00
N VAL A 143 -2.59 -14.66 2.65
CA VAL A 143 -1.58 -13.83 1.97
C VAL A 143 -0.60 -14.71 1.21
N LEU A 144 -0.09 -15.78 1.81
CA LEU A 144 0.85 -16.70 1.17
C LEU A 144 0.21 -17.39 -0.05
N PHE A 145 -1.03 -17.85 0.10
CA PHE A 145 -1.78 -18.46 -1.00
C PHE A 145 -1.95 -17.47 -2.16
N ASN A 146 -2.38 -16.25 -1.87
CA ASN A 146 -2.56 -15.20 -2.88
C ASN A 146 -1.24 -14.85 -3.58
N PHE A 147 -0.14 -14.73 -2.83
CA PHE A 147 1.18 -14.52 -3.41
C PHE A 147 1.55 -15.67 -4.36
N ALA A 148 1.43 -16.92 -3.92
CA ALA A 148 1.80 -18.08 -4.72
C ALA A 148 0.99 -18.16 -6.03
N ILE A 149 -0.33 -17.97 -5.96
CA ILE A 149 -1.20 -18.01 -7.15
C ILE A 149 -0.87 -16.88 -8.12
N LYS A 150 -0.72 -15.64 -7.62
CA LYS A 150 -0.46 -14.50 -8.49
C LYS A 150 0.95 -14.57 -9.10
N PHE A 151 1.97 -14.86 -8.30
CA PHE A 151 3.33 -15.05 -8.82
C PHE A 151 3.42 -16.21 -9.81
N GLY A 152 2.78 -17.35 -9.53
CA GLY A 152 2.73 -18.48 -10.45
C GLY A 152 2.09 -18.11 -11.79
N SER A 153 0.96 -17.40 -11.76
CA SER A 153 0.29 -16.95 -12.99
C SER A 153 1.15 -15.99 -13.81
N SER A 154 1.85 -15.05 -13.16
CA SER A 154 2.78 -14.14 -13.83
C SER A 154 4.02 -14.86 -14.36
N TYR A 155 4.53 -15.87 -13.64
CA TYR A 155 5.65 -16.68 -14.07
C TYR A 155 5.32 -17.47 -15.34
N GLU A 156 4.17 -18.13 -15.41
CA GLU A 156 3.74 -18.86 -16.61
C GLU A 156 3.55 -17.93 -17.81
N GLN A 157 2.99 -16.74 -17.59
CA GLN A 157 2.89 -15.72 -18.64
C GLN A 157 4.26 -15.20 -19.09
N LEU A 158 5.21 -15.02 -18.18
CA LEU A 158 6.57 -14.61 -18.53
C LEU A 158 7.30 -15.73 -19.27
N LYS A 159 7.14 -16.99 -18.84
CA LYS A 159 7.73 -18.17 -19.48
C LYS A 159 7.19 -18.41 -20.89
N SER A 160 5.92 -18.07 -21.16
CA SER A 160 5.38 -18.20 -22.52
C SER A 160 5.95 -17.18 -23.50
N VAL A 161 6.47 -16.05 -22.98
CA VAL A 161 7.07 -14.97 -23.79
C VAL A 161 8.60 -15.08 -23.83
N LEU A 162 9.22 -15.54 -22.74
CA LEU A 162 10.66 -15.71 -22.62
C LEU A 162 11.01 -17.17 -22.92
N ALA A 163 11.89 -17.41 -23.90
CA ALA A 163 12.46 -18.74 -24.15
C ALA A 163 13.44 -19.11 -23.02
N ILE A 164 12.91 -19.37 -21.82
CA ILE A 164 13.70 -19.78 -20.65
C ILE A 164 14.09 -21.24 -20.84
N PRO A 165 15.39 -21.58 -20.93
CA PRO A 165 15.84 -22.97 -20.97
C PRO A 165 15.38 -23.72 -19.72
N GLU A 166 14.89 -24.95 -19.87
CA GLU A 166 14.38 -25.77 -18.75
C GLU A 166 15.40 -26.01 -17.61
N SER A 167 16.68 -25.71 -17.82
CA SER A 167 17.75 -25.90 -16.83
C SER A 167 17.80 -24.87 -15.71
N GLU A 168 17.05 -23.76 -15.79
CA GLU A 168 16.96 -22.73 -14.74
C GLU A 168 15.57 -22.69 -14.10
N THR A 169 15.04 -23.86 -13.75
CA THR A 169 13.82 -23.91 -12.96
C THR A 169 14.07 -23.38 -11.55
N LEU A 170 13.07 -22.70 -10.96
CA LEU A 170 13.11 -22.16 -9.59
C LEU A 170 13.61 -23.18 -8.55
N GLN A 171 13.33 -24.47 -8.77
CA GLN A 171 13.82 -25.57 -7.92
C GLN A 171 15.35 -25.67 -7.88
N ALA A 172 16.04 -25.45 -9.00
CA ALA A 172 17.50 -25.45 -9.06
C ALA A 172 18.10 -24.23 -8.34
N LEU A 173 17.50 -23.04 -8.53
CA LEU A 173 17.93 -21.79 -7.88
C LEU A 173 17.76 -21.83 -6.34
N PHE A 174 16.67 -22.42 -5.85
CA PHE A 174 16.45 -22.59 -4.40
C PHE A 174 17.30 -23.74 -3.80
N ALA A 175 17.62 -24.77 -4.58
CA ALA A 175 18.52 -25.85 -4.13
C ALA A 175 19.94 -25.33 -3.90
N ASP A 176 20.45 -24.48 -4.80
CA ASP A 176 21.82 -23.94 -4.71
C ASP A 176 21.99 -22.97 -3.52
N ASP A 177 20.99 -22.15 -3.21
CA ASP A 177 21.01 -21.24 -2.03
C ASP A 177 20.88 -22.03 -0.71
N GLN A 178 20.09 -23.10 -0.67
CA GLN A 178 19.97 -23.98 0.49
C GLN A 178 21.28 -24.74 0.78
N GLU A 179 21.93 -25.28 -0.26
CA GLU A 179 23.22 -25.97 -0.12
C GLU A 179 24.34 -25.01 0.31
N SER A 180 24.35 -23.78 -0.24
CA SER A 180 25.31 -22.73 0.11
C SER A 180 25.17 -22.32 1.58
N ARG A 181 23.94 -22.13 2.07
CA ARG A 181 23.66 -21.83 3.49
C ARG A 181 24.00 -22.99 4.42
N GLN A 182 23.76 -24.23 4.01
CA GLN A 182 24.14 -25.41 4.80
C GLN A 182 25.65 -25.62 4.85
N ARG A 183 26.38 -25.39 3.75
CA ARG A 183 27.85 -25.39 3.72
C ARG A 183 28.44 -24.36 4.68
N ASN A 184 27.93 -23.13 4.67
CA ASN A 184 28.38 -22.07 5.58
C ASN A 184 28.09 -22.40 7.05
N LYS A 185 26.92 -23.01 7.36
CA LYS A 185 26.62 -23.49 8.71
C LYS A 185 27.55 -24.63 9.17
N ARG A 186 27.85 -25.59 8.29
CA ARG A 186 28.78 -26.70 8.58
C ARG A 186 30.21 -26.23 8.79
N ALA A 187 30.68 -25.29 7.98
CA ALA A 187 32.02 -24.70 8.12
C ALA A 187 32.17 -23.95 9.46
N LYS A 188 31.14 -23.20 9.87
CA LYS A 188 31.12 -22.50 11.16
C LYS A 188 31.13 -23.46 12.36
N ALA A 189 30.32 -24.53 12.30
CA ALA A 189 30.29 -25.55 13.34
C ALA A 189 31.59 -26.38 13.45
N ALA A 190 32.29 -26.60 12.33
CA ALA A 190 33.59 -27.27 12.32
C ALA A 190 34.70 -26.38 12.91
N GLY A 191 34.67 -25.07 12.63
CA GLY A 191 35.59 -24.10 13.24
C GLY A 191 35.44 -24.01 14.77
N GLU A 192 34.20 -23.97 15.27
CA GLU A 192 33.92 -23.90 16.71
C GLU A 192 34.31 -25.20 17.46
N LYS A 193 34.25 -26.36 16.81
CA LYS A 193 34.74 -27.63 17.38
C LYS A 193 36.25 -27.69 17.49
N ASN A 194 36.99 -27.14 16.52
CA ASN A 194 38.46 -27.11 16.56
C ASN A 194 39.00 -26.14 17.62
N LEU A 195 38.33 -25.01 17.88
CA LEU A 195 38.71 -24.11 18.97
C LEU A 195 38.49 -24.74 20.36
N LYS A 196 37.43 -25.55 20.53
CA LYS A 196 37.15 -26.26 21.79
C LYS A 196 38.05 -27.49 22.02
N ALA A 197 38.71 -28.01 20.99
CA ALA A 197 39.65 -29.14 21.12
C ALA A 197 41.10 -28.69 21.39
N CYS A 198 41.41 -27.40 21.21
CA CYS A 198 42.70 -26.78 21.52
C CYS A 198 42.71 -25.98 22.83
N SER A 199 41.61 -26.00 23.59
CA SER A 199 41.49 -25.42 24.94
C SER A 199 41.50 -26.55 25.98
#